data_AF-A0A1V5HML2-F1
#
_entry.id   AF-A0A1V5HML2-F1
#
_cell.length_a   1.000
_cell.length_b   1.000
_cell.length_c   1.000
_cell.angle_alpha   90.00
_cell.angle_beta   90.00
_cell.angle_gamma   90.00
#
_symmetry.space_group_name_H-M   'P 1'
#
loop_
_entity.id
_entity.type
_entity.pdbx_description
1 polymer ?
#
loop_
_entity_poly.entity_id
_entity_poly.type
_entity_poly.pdbx_seq_one_letter_code
_entity_poly.pdbx_strand_id
1 'polypeptide(L)'
;MIGHYADTTVFLKPAPAGTGIVAGGAVRAILELAGIKNVYSKVYGSRTPINVIRATHAGLQSMKEYDKVMVLRGLKTPEEIKAMHPAPVKPAAPKFAPKAPVAAKPAAAKPAEAPKAEAPKGDK
;
A
#
# COMPACT_ATOMS: atom_id res chain seq x y z
N MET A 1 -11.20 -9.04 -4.31
CA MET A 1 -10.24 -9.29 -3.21
C MET A 1 -10.60 -8.40 -2.04
N ILE A 2 -10.22 -8.81 -0.82
CA ILE A 2 -10.53 -8.08 0.41
C ILE A 2 -9.23 -7.96 1.21
N GLY A 3 -8.89 -6.75 1.62
CA GLY A 3 -7.77 -6.45 2.52
C GLY A 3 -8.28 -6.04 3.89
N HIS A 4 -7.68 -6.57 4.94
CA HIS A 4 -8.02 -6.24 6.32
C HIS A 4 -6.81 -5.67 7.05
N TYR A 5 -7.02 -4.62 7.83
CA TYR A 5 -6.03 -4.10 8.76
C TYR A 5 -6.72 -3.41 9.93
N ALA A 6 -6.50 -3.93 11.15
CA ALA A 6 -7.28 -3.52 12.34
C ALA A 6 -8.79 -3.53 12.03
N ASP A 7 -9.51 -2.47 12.38
CA ASP A 7 -10.95 -2.32 12.10
C ASP A 7 -11.26 -1.75 10.70
N THR A 8 -10.31 -1.78 9.79
CA THR A 8 -10.47 -1.30 8.40
C THR A 8 -10.49 -2.48 7.45
N THR A 9 -11.55 -2.53 6.62
CA THR A 9 -11.68 -3.52 5.55
C THR A 9 -11.80 -2.81 4.21
N VAL A 10 -10.93 -3.14 3.26
CA VAL A 10 -10.93 -2.59 1.91
C VAL A 10 -11.31 -3.67 0.93
N PHE A 11 -12.45 -3.48 0.27
CA PHE A 11 -12.91 -4.31 -0.82
C PHE A 11 -12.39 -3.74 -2.15
N LEU A 12 -11.78 -4.60 -2.96
CA LEU A 12 -11.27 -4.26 -4.30
C LEU A 12 -11.84 -5.25 -5.31
N LYS A 13 -12.49 -4.73 -6.35
CA LYS A 13 -13.04 -5.51 -7.46
C LYS A 13 -12.47 -5.00 -8.79
N PRO A 14 -11.88 -5.86 -9.62
CA PRO A 14 -11.46 -5.48 -10.97
C PRO A 14 -12.66 -4.94 -11.76
N ALA A 15 -12.45 -3.83 -12.46
CA ALA A 15 -13.48 -3.19 -13.29
C ALA A 15 -13.21 -3.44 -14.79
N PRO A 16 -14.24 -3.36 -15.65
CA PRO A 16 -14.07 -3.41 -17.10
C PRO A 16 -13.15 -2.31 -17.63
N ALA A 17 -12.60 -2.53 -18.83
CA ALA A 17 -11.78 -1.53 -19.51
C ALA A 17 -12.56 -0.21 -19.70
N GLY A 18 -11.89 0.92 -19.47
CA GLY A 18 -12.47 2.26 -19.61
C GLY A 18 -13.14 2.81 -18.34
N THR A 19 -13.23 2.03 -17.26
CA THR A 19 -13.85 2.48 -16.00
C THR A 19 -12.99 3.50 -15.24
N GLY A 20 -11.66 3.36 -15.32
CA GLY A 20 -10.76 4.12 -14.46
C GLY A 20 -10.76 3.63 -13.00
N ILE A 21 -10.16 4.43 -12.12
CA ILE A 21 -9.99 4.10 -10.70
C ILE A 21 -11.14 4.72 -9.91
N VAL A 22 -12.09 3.89 -9.48
CA VAL A 22 -13.21 4.31 -8.62
C VAL A 22 -12.86 3.97 -7.18
N ALA A 23 -12.13 4.88 -6.54
CA ALA A 23 -11.60 4.69 -5.20
C ALA A 23 -11.49 5.98 -4.38
N GLY A 24 -11.50 5.84 -3.05
CA GLY A 24 -11.21 6.94 -2.14
C GLY A 24 -9.74 7.38 -2.24
N GLY A 25 -9.43 8.63 -1.89
CA GLY A 25 -8.12 9.25 -2.18
C GLY A 25 -6.90 8.43 -1.76
N ALA A 26 -6.90 7.86 -0.56
CA ALA A 26 -5.79 7.02 -0.07
C ALA A 26 -5.60 5.73 -0.89
N VAL A 27 -6.70 5.06 -1.24
CA VAL A 27 -6.67 3.82 -2.05
C VAL A 27 -6.26 4.15 -3.48
N ARG A 28 -6.79 5.25 -4.04
CA ARG A 28 -6.48 5.72 -5.40
C ARG A 28 -4.98 5.97 -5.57
N ALA A 29 -4.34 6.67 -4.65
CA ALA A 29 -2.91 6.94 -4.71
C ALA A 29 -2.07 5.64 -4.81
N ILE A 30 -2.43 4.60 -4.05
CA ILE A 30 -1.74 3.31 -4.09
C ILE A 30 -1.99 2.59 -5.42
N LEU A 31 -3.23 2.56 -5.88
CA LEU A 31 -3.60 1.87 -7.13
C LEU A 31 -2.94 2.54 -8.35
N GLU A 32 -2.83 3.87 -8.36
CA GLU A 32 -2.11 4.62 -9.39
C GLU A 32 -0.62 4.27 -9.40
N LEU A 33 0.03 4.21 -8.22
CA LEU A 33 1.42 3.80 -8.09
C LEU A 33 1.66 2.34 -8.49
N ALA A 34 0.69 1.47 -8.22
CA ALA A 34 0.72 0.06 -8.65
C ALA A 34 0.49 -0.12 -10.16
N GLY A 35 0.18 0.95 -10.91
CA GLY A 35 -0.11 0.89 -12.34
C GLY A 35 -1.46 0.28 -12.69
N ILE A 36 -2.36 0.18 -11.70
CA ILE A 36 -3.68 -0.42 -11.87
C ILE A 36 -4.65 0.64 -12.40
N LYS A 37 -5.23 0.39 -13.58
CA LYS A 37 -6.03 1.39 -14.29
C LYS A 37 -7.53 1.31 -14.01
N ASN A 38 -8.07 0.12 -13.75
CA ASN A 38 -9.53 -0.11 -13.68
C ASN A 38 -9.91 -0.94 -12.44
N VAL A 39 -10.42 -0.29 -11.40
CA VAL A 39 -10.84 -0.95 -10.15
C VAL A 39 -11.99 -0.20 -9.49
N TYR A 40 -12.96 -0.97 -8.98
CA TYR A 40 -13.92 -0.52 -7.99
C TYR A 40 -13.40 -0.81 -6.59
N SER A 41 -13.49 0.16 -5.68
CA SER A 41 -13.14 -0.06 -4.29
C SER A 41 -14.21 0.48 -3.33
N LYS A 42 -14.31 -0.17 -2.18
CA LYS A 42 -15.12 0.29 -1.05
C LYS A 42 -14.40 0.03 0.25
N VAL A 43 -14.38 1.03 1.13
CA VAL A 43 -13.82 0.92 2.48
C VAL A 43 -14.96 0.76 3.48
N TYR A 44 -14.85 -0.25 4.33
CA TYR A 44 -15.74 -0.57 5.44
C TYR A 44 -15.00 -0.41 6.78
N GLY A 45 -15.74 -0.06 7.83
CA GLY A 45 -15.19 0.18 9.16
C GLY A 45 -14.46 1.51 9.27
N SER A 46 -13.30 1.51 9.95
CA SER A 46 -12.49 2.71 10.19
C SER A 46 -11.88 3.25 8.89
N ARG A 47 -11.96 4.57 8.68
CA ARG A 47 -11.51 5.25 7.45
C ARG A 47 -10.25 6.10 7.66
N THR A 48 -9.48 5.81 8.70
CA THR A 48 -8.21 6.52 8.93
C THR A 48 -7.24 6.25 7.78
N PRO A 49 -6.62 7.28 7.17
CA PRO A 49 -5.82 7.09 5.96
C PRO A 49 -4.71 6.05 6.11
N ILE A 50 -4.03 6.05 7.27
CA ILE A 50 -2.93 5.11 7.56
C ILE A 50 -3.41 3.64 7.55
N ASN A 51 -4.58 3.35 8.12
CA ASN A 51 -5.11 1.99 8.16
C ASN A 51 -5.65 1.57 6.80
N VAL A 52 -6.29 2.50 6.07
CA VAL A 52 -6.74 2.26 4.69
C VAL A 52 -5.57 1.90 3.79
N ILE A 53 -4.43 2.58 3.91
CA ILE A 53 -3.22 2.30 3.16
C ILE A 53 -2.71 0.89 3.47
N ARG A 54 -2.57 0.56 4.76
CA ARG A 54 -2.09 -0.76 5.21
C ARG A 54 -3.03 -1.90 4.80
N ALA A 55 -4.35 -1.71 4.92
CA ALA A 55 -5.37 -2.66 4.47
C ALA A 55 -5.32 -2.87 2.95
N THR A 56 -5.14 -1.79 2.17
CA THR A 56 -5.02 -1.87 0.72
C THR A 56 -3.77 -2.66 0.31
N HIS A 57 -2.63 -2.41 0.97
CA HIS A 57 -1.41 -3.16 0.75
C HIS A 57 -1.57 -4.65 1.05
N ALA A 58 -2.16 -5.00 2.19
CA ALA A 58 -2.46 -6.38 2.56
C ALA A 58 -3.40 -7.07 1.54
N GLY A 59 -4.42 -6.34 1.05
CA GLY A 59 -5.34 -6.83 0.02
C GLY A 59 -4.62 -7.15 -1.29
N LEU A 60 -3.68 -6.29 -1.73
CA LEU A 60 -2.90 -6.54 -2.94
C LEU A 60 -1.95 -7.74 -2.78
N GLN A 61 -1.31 -7.89 -1.62
CA GLN A 61 -0.43 -9.03 -1.33
C GLN A 61 -1.19 -10.36 -1.25
N SER A 62 -2.48 -10.33 -0.88
CA SER A 62 -3.31 -11.53 -0.83
C SER A 62 -3.71 -12.09 -2.21
N MET A 63 -3.43 -11.36 -3.29
CA MET A 63 -3.73 -11.81 -4.64
C MET A 63 -2.94 -13.06 -4.99
N LYS A 64 -3.65 -14.05 -5.53
CA LYS A 64 -3.04 -15.29 -6.02
C LYS A 64 -2.95 -15.23 -7.53
N GLU A 65 -1.79 -15.62 -8.04
CA GLU A 65 -1.58 -15.79 -9.47
C GLU A 65 -2.37 -17.00 -9.98
N TYR A 66 -2.87 -16.89 -11.21
CA TYR A 66 -3.66 -17.93 -11.86
C TYR A 66 -2.91 -19.27 -11.87
N ASP A 67 -1.65 -19.25 -12.30
CA ASP A 67 -0.81 -20.45 -12.44
C ASP A 67 -0.67 -21.21 -11.11
N LYS A 68 -0.42 -20.48 -10.02
CA LYS A 68 -0.33 -21.03 -8.67
C LYS A 68 -1.66 -21.63 -8.22
N VAL A 69 -2.79 -21.00 -8.53
CA VAL A 69 -4.12 -21.50 -8.17
C VAL A 69 -4.48 -22.76 -8.95
N MET A 70 -4.08 -22.87 -10.22
CA MET A 70 -4.36 -24.06 -11.04
C MET A 70 -3.62 -25.30 -10.55
N VAL A 71 -2.35 -25.13 -10.19
CA VAL A 71 -1.54 -26.20 -9.60
C VAL A 71 -2.10 -26.62 -8.24
N LEU A 72 -2.42 -25.66 -7.36
CA LEU A 72 -3.00 -25.94 -6.05
C LEU A 72 -4.36 -26.67 -6.12
N ARG A 73 -5.13 -26.45 -7.19
CA ARG A 73 -6.43 -27.09 -7.41
C ARG A 73 -6.33 -28.42 -8.17
N GLY A 74 -5.15 -28.83 -8.63
CA GLY A 74 -4.93 -30.11 -9.33
C GLY A 74 -5.59 -30.23 -10.69
N LEU A 75 -6.00 -29.12 -11.31
CA LEU A 75 -6.82 -29.12 -12.52
C LEU A 75 -6.02 -29.11 -13.83
N LYS A 76 -4.75 -28.69 -13.82
CA LYS A 76 -3.89 -28.61 -15.02
C LYS A 76 -2.42 -28.91 -14.70
N THR A 77 -1.74 -29.59 -15.61
CA THR A 77 -0.29 -29.80 -15.58
C THR A 77 0.47 -28.51 -15.90
N PRO A 78 1.72 -28.32 -15.41
CA PRO A 78 2.51 -27.10 -15.62
C PRO A 78 2.70 -26.71 -17.09
N GLU A 79 2.60 -27.67 -18.00
CA GLU A 79 2.83 -27.51 -19.45
C GLU A 79 1.64 -26.87 -20.17
N GLU A 80 0.41 -27.20 -19.78
CA GLU A 80 -0.82 -26.64 -20.37
C GLU A 80 -1.04 -25.18 -19.96
N ILE A 81 -0.60 -24.81 -18.74
CA ILE A 81 -0.65 -23.45 -18.22
C ILE A 81 0.21 -22.50 -19.07
N LYS A 82 1.36 -23.01 -19.55
CA LYS A 82 2.32 -22.25 -20.38
C LYS A 82 1.84 -22.05 -21.82
N ALA A 83 0.98 -22.95 -22.33
CA ALA A 83 0.43 -22.90 -23.68
C ALA A 83 -0.79 -21.96 -23.81
N MET A 84 -1.58 -21.80 -22.75
CA MET A 84 -2.79 -20.97 -22.75
C MET A 84 -2.52 -19.49 -22.42
N HIS A 85 -1.42 -19.19 -21.73
CA HIS A 85 -0.91 -17.85 -21.50
C HIS A 85 0.53 -17.73 -22.05
N PRO A 86 0.72 -17.35 -23.33
CA PRO A 86 2.05 -17.06 -23.81
C PRO A 86 2.60 -15.81 -23.10
N ALA A 87 3.74 -16.05 -22.47
CA ALA A 87 4.65 -15.15 -21.78
C ALA A 87 4.27 -14.76 -20.34
N PRO A 88 5.21 -14.96 -19.39
CA PRO A 88 5.15 -14.20 -18.16
C PRO A 88 5.18 -12.74 -18.57
N VAL A 89 4.22 -11.95 -18.11
CA VAL A 89 4.47 -10.51 -17.98
C VAL A 89 5.67 -10.44 -17.04
N LYS A 90 6.88 -10.36 -17.63
CA LYS A 90 8.09 -9.91 -16.96
C LYS A 90 7.63 -8.76 -16.06
N PRO A 91 7.96 -8.74 -14.76
CA PRO A 91 7.68 -7.56 -13.97
C PRO A 91 8.31 -6.42 -14.76
N ALA A 92 7.46 -5.58 -15.36
CA ALA A 92 7.93 -4.41 -16.05
C ALA A 92 8.73 -3.69 -14.98
N ALA A 93 10.05 -3.62 -15.18
CA ALA A 93 10.95 -2.95 -14.28
C ALA A 93 10.26 -1.66 -13.81
N PRO A 94 10.29 -1.34 -12.50
CA PRO A 94 9.62 -0.16 -12.02
C PRO A 94 10.05 1.00 -12.92
N LYS A 95 9.11 1.57 -13.70
CA LYS A 95 9.38 2.77 -14.52
C LYS A 95 9.57 4.03 -13.65
N PHE A 96 9.83 3.81 -12.37
CA PHE A 96 10.19 4.81 -11.39
C PHE A 96 11.70 4.71 -11.19
N ALA A 97 12.44 5.56 -11.91
CA ALA A 97 13.68 6.04 -11.33
C ALA A 97 13.30 6.56 -9.93
N PRO A 98 14.00 6.17 -8.86
CA PRO A 98 13.81 6.80 -7.57
C PRO A 98 14.12 8.29 -7.80
N LYS A 99 13.09 9.14 -7.81
CA LYS A 99 13.32 10.55 -7.53
C LYS A 99 14.03 10.54 -6.18
N ALA A 100 15.21 11.18 -6.15
CA ALA A 100 16.11 11.28 -5.01
C ALA A 100 15.31 11.34 -3.70
N PRO A 101 15.80 10.70 -2.62
CA PRO A 101 15.16 10.79 -1.32
C PRO A 101 14.88 12.27 -1.06
N VAL A 102 13.60 12.63 -0.99
CA VAL A 102 13.22 13.97 -0.58
C VAL A 102 13.81 14.08 0.80
N ALA A 103 14.84 14.92 0.88
CA ALA A 103 15.69 15.10 2.02
C ALA A 103 14.86 15.10 3.28
N ALA A 104 15.37 14.41 4.30
CA ALA A 104 15.09 14.72 5.67
C ALA A 104 14.94 16.24 5.80
N LYS A 105 13.71 16.70 6.04
CA LYS A 105 13.54 18.04 6.59
C LYS A 105 14.30 17.97 7.92
N PRO A 106 15.41 18.73 8.07
CA PRO A 106 16.24 18.58 9.24
C PRO A 106 15.39 18.92 10.47
N ALA A 107 15.37 17.98 11.41
CA ALA A 107 15.08 18.29 12.79
C ALA A 107 16.04 19.40 13.20
N ALA A 108 15.53 20.62 13.31
CA ALA A 108 16.21 21.70 13.98
C ALA A 108 16.29 21.31 15.46
N ALA A 109 17.41 20.72 15.85
CA ALA A 109 17.85 20.73 17.22
C ALA A 109 18.11 22.20 17.61
N LYS A 110 17.35 22.71 18.56
CA LYS A 110 17.88 23.64 19.56
C LYS A 110 18.10 22.84 20.84
N PRO A 111 19.35 22.58 21.25
CA PRO A 111 19.65 22.17 22.61
C PRO A 111 19.79 23.43 23.48
N ALA A 112 19.03 23.52 24.55
CA ALA A 112 19.32 24.41 25.66
C ALA A 112 18.76 23.79 26.94
N GLU A 113 19.68 23.10 27.60
CA GLU A 113 19.69 22.62 28.96
C GLU A 113 19.15 23.63 29.97
N ALA A 114 18.42 23.13 30.97
CA ALA A 114 18.05 23.88 32.15
C ALA A 114 19.30 24.21 32.99
N PRO A 115 19.36 25.39 33.63
CA PRO A 115 20.07 25.52 34.89
C PRO A 115 19.07 25.65 36.03
N LYS A 116 19.16 24.72 36.99
CA LYS A 116 18.79 24.97 38.38
C LYS A 116 19.65 26.13 38.89
N ALA A 117 19.00 27.18 39.39
CA ALA A 117 19.60 28.13 40.32
C ALA A 117 18.58 28.40 41.42
N GLU A 118 18.66 27.55 42.45
CA GLU A 118 18.22 27.84 43.80
C GLU A 118 19.14 28.96 44.33
N ALA A 119 18.56 30.11 44.66
CA ALA A 119 19.28 31.21 45.31
C ALA A 119 18.72 31.41 46.74
N PRO A 120 19.57 31.72 47.72
CA PRO A 120 19.32 31.50 49.14
C PRO A 120 18.50 32.60 49.85
N LYS A 121 17.84 32.15 50.93
CA LYS A 121 17.40 32.82 52.18
C LYS A 121 17.90 34.27 52.41
N GLY A 122 16.97 35.18 52.78
CA GLY A 122 17.31 36.43 53.50
C GLY A 122 16.20 37.49 53.54
N ASP A 123 15.58 37.64 54.71
CA ASP A 123 15.05 38.85 55.37
C ASP A 123 14.51 40.06 54.57
N LYS A 124 13.19 40.29 54.65
CA LYS A 124 12.58 41.43 55.38
C LYS A 124 11.08 41.29 55.53
#